data_AF-A0A3M1NIU0-F1
#
_entry.id   AF-A0A3M1NIU0-F1
#
_cell.length_a   1.000
_cell.length_b   1.000
_cell.length_c   1.000
_cell.angle_alpha   90.00
_cell.angle_beta   90.00
_cell.angle_gamma   90.00
#
_symmetry.space_group_name_H-M   'P 1'
#
loop_
_entity.id
_entity.type
_entity.pdbx_description
1 polymer ?
#
loop_
_entity_poly.entity_id
_entity_poly.type
_entity_poly.pdbx_seq_one_letter_code
_entity_poly.pdbx_strand_id
1 'polypeptide(L)'
;MLMRFFDKLKIKQKIVLMPVIAGGILLTIVLLILYLNNHNKNLTLTIQTRYYPLLEESRDIEIAFNVLQRSLQDAVALSDSFALLDADTLFENLCTKLETIRNQFPKEKIFFNIYQELQDYYPLAREVT
;
A
#
# COMPACT_ATOMS: atom_id res chain seq x y z
N MET A 1 12.77 7.99 -49.04
CA MET A 1 12.17 9.23 -49.58
C MET A 1 12.83 10.51 -49.05
N LEU A 2 13.26 10.56 -47.77
CA LEU A 2 14.00 11.69 -47.17
C LEU A 2 15.36 12.01 -47.82
N MET A 3 16.10 10.99 -48.28
CA MET A 3 17.44 11.16 -48.87
C MET A 3 17.43 12.11 -50.09
N ARG A 4 16.41 12.02 -50.96
CA ARG A 4 16.28 12.83 -52.19
C ARG A 4 16.01 14.31 -51.93
N PHE A 5 15.51 14.68 -50.74
CA PHE A 5 15.29 16.08 -50.36
C PHE A 5 16.59 16.76 -49.91
N PHE A 6 17.50 16.00 -49.28
CA PHE A 6 18.79 16.53 -48.83
C PHE A 6 19.72 16.87 -49.99
N ASP A 7 19.63 16.16 -51.12
CA ASP A 7 20.52 16.37 -52.27
C ASP A 7 20.25 17.66 -53.05
N LYS A 8 19.09 18.30 -52.84
CA LYS A 8 18.72 19.58 -53.47
C LYS A 8 19.06 20.82 -52.63
N LEU A 9 19.56 20.64 -51.41
CA LEU A 9 19.86 21.75 -50.48
C LEU A 9 21.32 22.20 -50.60
N LYS A 10 21.56 23.52 -50.64
CA LYS A 10 22.91 24.09 -50.65
C LYS A 10 23.66 23.68 -49.38
N ILE A 11 24.99 23.54 -49.44
CA ILE A 11 25.84 23.10 -48.30
C ILE A 11 25.55 23.91 -47.02
N LYS A 12 25.30 25.22 -47.13
CA LYS A 12 24.91 26.09 -46.02
C LYS A 12 23.61 25.65 -45.32
N GLN A 13 22.61 25.18 -46.07
CA GLN A 13 21.36 24.67 -45.52
C GLN A 13 21.55 23.32 -44.83
N LYS A 14 22.41 22.43 -45.37
CA LYS A 14 22.75 21.17 -44.67
C LYS A 14 23.40 21.41 -43.30
N ILE A 15 24.28 22.42 -43.20
CA ILE A 15 24.96 22.78 -41.94
C ILE A 15 23.98 23.31 -40.89
N VAL A 16 22.98 24.11 -41.29
CA VAL A 16 21.97 24.66 -40.37
C VAL A 16 20.88 23.62 -40.03
N LEU A 17 20.59 22.69 -40.93
CA LEU A 17 19.56 21.67 -40.71
C LEU A 17 19.97 20.64 -39.64
N MET A 18 21.26 20.32 -39.54
CA MET A 18 21.79 19.40 -38.51
C MET A 18 21.43 19.81 -37.07
N PRO A 19 21.76 21.03 -36.60
CA PRO A 19 21.42 21.45 -35.25
C PRO A 19 19.91 21.59 -35.02
N VAL A 20 19.12 21.91 -36.06
CA VAL A 20 17.65 21.95 -35.96
C VAL A 20 17.08 20.55 -35.72
N ILE A 21 17.56 19.54 -36.45
CA ILE A 21 17.14 18.15 -36.26
C ILE A 21 17.59 17.65 -34.88
N ALA A 22 18.83 17.94 -34.48
CA ALA A 22 19.32 17.57 -33.15
C ALA A 22 18.50 18.23 -32.04
N GLY A 23 18.16 19.51 -32.19
CA GLY A 23 17.30 20.24 -31.27
C GLY A 23 15.90 19.63 -31.19
N GLY A 24 15.30 19.25 -32.32
CA GLY A 24 14.01 18.57 -32.37
C GLY A 24 14.02 17.21 -31.69
N ILE A 25 15.06 16.40 -31.90
CA ILE A 25 15.23 15.10 -31.22
C ILE A 25 15.37 15.32 -29.71
N LEU A 26 16.19 16.28 -29.29
CA LEU A 26 16.40 16.58 -27.87
C LEU A 26 15.10 17.03 -27.20
N LEU A 27 14.34 17.92 -27.84
CA LEU A 27 13.00 18.34 -27.37
C LEU A 27 12.04 17.16 -27.23
N THR A 28 12.06 16.25 -28.20
CA THR A 28 11.21 15.05 -28.17
C THR A 28 11.57 14.14 -27.00
N ILE A 29 12.87 13.93 -26.75
CA ILE A 29 13.35 13.15 -25.60
C ILE A 29 12.92 13.79 -24.28
N VAL A 30 13.05 15.12 -24.15
CA VAL A 30 12.64 15.84 -22.93
C VAL A 30 11.15 15.68 -22.67
N LEU A 31 10.32 15.85 -23.69
CA LEU A 31 8.87 15.65 -23.57
C LEU A 31 8.51 14.21 -23.19
N LEU A 32 9.21 13.22 -23.75
CA LEU A 32 9.02 11.81 -23.42
C LEU A 32 9.38 11.53 -21.96
N ILE A 33 10.50 12.07 -21.47
CA ILE A 33 10.94 11.93 -20.07
C ILE A 33 9.92 12.56 -19.14
N LEU A 34 9.43 13.77 -19.44
CA LEU A 34 8.42 14.44 -18.61
C LEU A 34 7.12 13.65 -18.55
N TYR A 35 6.66 13.12 -19.69
CA TYR A 35 5.46 12.29 -19.77
C TYR A 35 5.60 11.00 -18.95
N LEU A 36 6.71 10.26 -19.13
CA LEU A 36 7.00 9.03 -18.39
C LEU A 36 7.17 9.28 -16.89
N ASN A 37 7.82 10.37 -16.51
CA ASN A 37 8.01 10.73 -15.10
C ASN A 37 6.66 11.03 -14.43
N ASN A 38 5.77 11.76 -15.11
CA ASN A 38 4.45 12.05 -14.56
C ASN A 38 3.58 10.79 -14.43
N HIS A 39 3.71 9.84 -15.37
CA HIS A 39 3.01 8.56 -15.31
C HIS A 39 3.56 7.64 -14.20
N ASN A 40 4.89 7.60 -14.04
CA ASN A 40 5.54 6.77 -13.02
C ASN A 40 5.31 7.29 -11.60
N LYS A 41 5.25 8.61 -11.39
CA LYS A 41 4.92 9.18 -10.08
C LYS A 41 3.62 8.64 -9.51
N ASN A 42 2.60 8.43 -10.35
CA ASN A 42 1.31 7.90 -9.91
C ASN A 42 1.41 6.43 -9.44
N LEU A 43 2.24 5.61 -10.10
CA LEU A 43 2.45 4.22 -9.69
C LEU A 43 3.23 4.14 -8.38
N THR A 44 4.30 4.91 -8.24
CA THR A 44 5.09 4.97 -7.00
C THR A 44 4.26 5.51 -5.84
N LEU A 45 3.48 6.57 -6.06
CA LEU A 45 2.58 7.11 -5.05
C LEU A 45 1.52 6.09 -4.64
N THR A 46 0.94 5.32 -5.57
CA THR A 46 -0.05 4.29 -5.25
C THR A 46 0.55 3.17 -4.40
N ILE A 47 1.78 2.74 -4.69
CA ILE A 47 2.49 1.73 -3.90
C ILE A 47 2.77 2.24 -2.48
N GLN A 48 3.31 3.45 -2.38
CA GLN A 48 3.67 4.07 -1.09
C GLN A 48 2.45 4.38 -0.22
N THR A 49 1.35 4.84 -0.82
CA THR A 49 0.19 5.33 -0.05
C THR A 49 -0.85 4.26 0.26
N ARG A 50 -0.84 3.12 -0.45
CA ARG A 50 -1.84 2.05 -0.25
C ARG A 50 -1.24 0.74 0.23
N TYR A 51 -0.24 0.19 -0.46
CA TYR A 51 0.20 -1.18 -0.19
C TYR A 51 1.11 -1.30 1.04
N TYR A 52 1.98 -0.30 1.25
CA TYR A 52 2.85 -0.29 2.42
C TYR A 52 2.05 -0.13 3.73
N PRO A 53 1.09 0.81 3.85
CA PRO A 53 0.22 0.89 5.03
C PRO A 53 -0.61 -0.37 5.26
N LEU A 54 -1.17 -0.98 4.21
CA LEU A 54 -1.95 -2.22 4.35
C LEU A 54 -1.14 -3.38 4.93
N LEU A 55 0.12 -3.51 4.52
CA LEU A 55 1.01 -4.55 5.02
C LEU A 55 1.36 -4.32 6.49
N GLU A 56 1.62 -3.07 6.86
CA GLU A 56 1.90 -2.67 8.24
C GLU A 56 0.70 -2.94 9.16
N GLU A 57 -0.51 -2.54 8.74
CA GLU A 57 -1.74 -2.83 9.51
C GLU A 57 -2.01 -4.33 9.64
N SER A 58 -1.75 -5.12 8.58
CA SER A 58 -1.89 -6.59 8.65
C SER A 58 -0.95 -7.20 9.68
N ARG A 59 0.33 -6.78 9.70
CA ARG A 59 1.32 -7.26 10.66
C ARG A 59 0.94 -6.87 12.08
N ASP A 60 0.46 -5.65 12.27
CA ASP A 60 0.06 -5.16 13.58
C ASP A 60 -1.16 -5.90 14.13
N ILE A 61 -2.14 -6.22 13.28
CA ILE A 61 -3.29 -7.07 13.67
C ILE A 61 -2.81 -8.45 14.10
N GLU A 62 -1.89 -9.06 13.33
CA GLU A 62 -1.35 -10.39 13.64
C GLU A 62 -0.61 -10.40 14.99
N ILE A 63 0.20 -9.37 15.27
CA ILE A 63 0.87 -9.22 16.56
C ILE A 63 -0.16 -9.07 17.69
N ALA A 64 -1.15 -8.20 17.53
CA ALA A 64 -2.16 -7.96 18.55
C ALA A 64 -3.01 -9.20 18.83
N PHE A 65 -3.32 -9.99 17.79
CA PHE A 65 -4.05 -11.25 17.92
C PHE A 65 -3.25 -12.30 18.69
N ASN A 66 -1.95 -12.44 18.39
CA ASN A 66 -1.07 -13.35 19.13
C ASN A 66 -0.96 -12.97 20.62
N VAL A 67 -0.91 -11.66 20.91
CA VAL A 67 -0.89 -11.17 22.30
C VAL A 67 -2.20 -11.49 23.01
N LEU A 68 -3.35 -11.28 22.36
CA LEU A 68 -4.66 -11.63 22.92
C LEU A 68 -4.77 -13.13 23.21
N GLN A 69 -4.39 -13.98 22.26
CA GLN A 69 -4.42 -15.44 22.43
C GLN A 69 -3.54 -15.87 23.60
N ARG A 70 -2.33 -15.32 23.72
CA ARG A 70 -1.42 -15.62 24.81
C ARG A 70 -1.97 -15.15 26.16
N SER A 71 -2.56 -13.96 26.21
CA SER A 71 -3.20 -13.44 27.43
C SER A 71 -4.33 -14.35 27.90
N LEU A 72 -5.15 -14.87 26.99
CA LEU A 72 -6.19 -15.85 27.31
C LEU A 72 -5.59 -17.16 27.84
N GLN A 73 -4.54 -17.68 27.19
CA GLN A 73 -3.85 -18.91 27.65
C GLN A 73 -3.23 -18.74 29.03
N ASP A 74 -2.59 -17.60 29.29
CA ASP A 74 -1.99 -17.28 30.59
C ASP A 74 -3.07 -17.12 31.67
N ALA A 75 -4.21 -16.51 31.35
CA ALA A 75 -5.35 -16.38 32.26
C ALA A 75 -5.94 -17.75 32.66
N VAL A 76 -6.12 -18.68 31.71
CA VAL A 76 -6.52 -20.06 32.01
C VAL A 76 -5.49 -20.74 32.92
N ALA A 77 -4.21 -20.67 32.55
CA ALA A 77 -3.14 -21.38 33.25
C ALA A 77 -2.98 -20.92 34.71
N LEU A 78 -3.23 -19.64 34.97
CA LEU A 78 -3.10 -19.04 36.30
C LEU A 78 -4.43 -19.02 37.08
N SER A 79 -5.56 -19.36 36.44
CA SER A 79 -6.91 -19.20 37.00
C SER A 79 -7.14 -17.79 37.56
N ASP A 80 -6.56 -16.78 36.91
CA ASP A 80 -6.56 -15.40 37.37
C ASP A 80 -7.64 -14.59 36.65
N SER A 81 -8.70 -14.24 37.39
CA SER A 81 -9.80 -13.42 36.88
C SER A 81 -9.37 -12.01 36.46
N PHE A 82 -8.26 -11.49 37.00
CA PHE A 82 -7.71 -10.19 36.56
C PHE A 82 -7.04 -10.29 35.19
N ALA A 83 -6.35 -11.39 34.90
CA ALA A 83 -5.74 -11.64 33.59
C ALA A 83 -6.79 -11.79 32.47
N LEU A 84 -7.99 -12.28 32.80
CA LEU A 84 -9.16 -12.30 31.91
C LEU A 84 -9.66 -10.88 31.56
N LEU A 85 -9.59 -9.95 32.52
CA LEU A 85 -9.97 -8.54 32.34
C LEU A 85 -8.97 -7.79 31.45
N ASP A 86 -7.69 -8.14 31.54
CA ASP A 86 -6.65 -7.63 30.63
C ASP A 86 -6.87 -8.15 29.21
N ALA A 87 -7.26 -9.42 29.05
CA ALA A 87 -7.62 -10.00 27.75
C ALA A 87 -8.85 -9.31 27.14
N ASP A 88 -9.87 -8.98 27.94
CA ASP A 88 -11.03 -8.20 27.48
C ASP A 88 -10.62 -6.83 26.95
N THR A 89 -9.73 -6.14 27.67
CA THR A 89 -9.21 -4.84 27.26
C THR A 89 -8.42 -4.93 25.95
N LEU A 90 -7.62 -5.99 25.77
CA LEU A 90 -6.90 -6.26 24.53
C LEU A 90 -7.85 -6.53 23.36
N PHE A 91 -8.94 -7.26 23.59
CA PHE A 91 -9.97 -7.51 22.58
C PHE A 91 -10.67 -6.23 22.13
N GLU A 92 -11.07 -5.36 23.07
CA GLU A 92 -11.70 -4.07 22.74
C GLU A 92 -10.77 -3.16 21.94
N ASN A 93 -9.48 -3.12 22.31
CA ASN A 93 -8.46 -2.37 21.59
C ASN A 93 -8.28 -2.89 20.15
N LEU A 94 -8.29 -4.22 19.98
CA LEU A 94 -8.14 -4.87 18.69
C LEU A 94 -9.37 -4.60 17.79
N CYS A 95 -10.58 -4.64 18.36
CA CYS A 95 -11.81 -4.26 17.66
C CYS A 95 -11.80 -2.80 17.20
N THR A 96 -11.38 -1.88 18.07
CA THR A 96 -11.28 -0.45 17.76
C THR A 96 -10.25 -0.20 16.64
N LYS A 97 -9.12 -0.91 16.67
CA LYS A 97 -8.10 -0.83 15.62
C LYS A 97 -8.61 -1.36 14.29
N LEU A 98 -9.27 -2.52 14.27
CA LEU A 98 -9.90 -3.09 13.07
C LEU A 98 -10.96 -2.15 12.47
N GLU A 99 -11.77 -1.48 13.31
CA GLU A 99 -12.75 -0.51 12.83
C GLU A 99 -12.10 0.73 12.21
N THR A 100 -11.01 1.22 12.81
CA THR A 100 -10.22 2.34 12.25
C THR A 100 -9.66 1.98 10.88
N ILE A 101 -9.05 0.80 10.75
CA ILE A 101 -8.47 0.29 9.50
C ILE A 101 -9.57 0.09 8.44
N ARG A 102 -10.73 -0.45 8.83
CA ARG A 102 -11.89 -0.60 7.95
C ARG A 102 -12.31 0.74 7.34
N ASN A 103 -12.37 1.79 8.16
CA ASN A 103 -12.76 3.12 7.72
C ASN A 103 -11.69 3.76 6.81
N GLN A 104 -10.40 3.45 7.04
CA GLN A 104 -9.29 3.90 6.21
C GLN A 104 -9.20 3.16 4.86
N PHE A 105 -9.57 1.87 4.81
CA PHE A 105 -9.49 1.01 3.61
C PHE A 105 -10.82 0.31 3.28
N PRO A 106 -11.90 1.04 2.96
CA PRO A 106 -13.25 0.47 2.81
C PRO A 106 -13.42 -0.51 1.63
N LYS A 107 -12.46 -0.58 0.70
CA LYS A 107 -12.48 -1.50 -0.45
C LYS A 107 -11.91 -2.88 -0.10
N GLU A 108 -11.17 -2.99 1.00
CA GLU A 108 -10.48 -4.22 1.38
C GLU A 108 -11.39 -5.05 2.31
N LYS A 109 -12.14 -5.97 1.70
CA LYS A 109 -13.11 -6.83 2.42
C LYS A 109 -12.47 -7.77 3.46
N ILE A 110 -11.16 -7.98 3.38
CA ILE A 110 -10.41 -8.86 4.29
C ILE A 110 -10.56 -8.39 5.75
N PHE A 111 -10.47 -7.08 6.00
CA PHE A 111 -10.62 -6.55 7.37
C PHE A 111 -12.04 -6.68 7.91
N PHE A 112 -13.05 -6.68 7.04
CA PHE A 112 -14.44 -6.94 7.44
C PHE A 112 -14.61 -8.38 7.92
N ASN A 113 -14.05 -9.34 7.19
CA ASN A 113 -14.12 -10.75 7.55
C ASN A 113 -13.39 -11.03 8.86
N ILE A 114 -12.17 -10.50 9.03
CA ILE A 114 -11.38 -10.68 10.26
C ILE A 114 -12.11 -10.09 11.47
N TYR A 115 -12.72 -8.92 11.33
CA TYR A 115 -13.50 -8.31 12.42
C TYR A 115 -14.69 -9.18 12.83
N GLN A 116 -15.48 -9.68 11.87
CA GLN A 116 -16.60 -10.57 12.17
C GLN A 116 -16.14 -11.88 12.82
N GLU A 117 -15.12 -12.52 12.25
CA GLU A 117 -14.62 -13.80 12.74
C GLU A 117 -14.04 -13.68 14.15
N LEU A 118 -13.35 -12.57 14.45
CA LEU A 118 -12.86 -12.27 15.79
C LEU A 118 -14.00 -12.02 16.78
N GLN A 119 -15.02 -11.27 16.37
CA GLN A 119 -16.18 -10.95 17.20
C GLN A 119 -17.00 -12.20 17.53
N ASP A 120 -17.05 -13.17 16.63
CA ASP A 120 -17.68 -14.47 16.85
C ASP A 120 -16.81 -15.39 17.72
N TYR A 121 -15.49 -15.37 17.54
CA TYR A 121 -14.55 -16.24 18.25
C TYR A 121 -14.35 -15.87 19.73
N TYR A 122 -14.23 -14.58 20.04
CA TYR A 122 -13.87 -14.14 21.40
C TYR A 122 -14.87 -14.53 22.50
N PRO A 123 -16.20 -14.41 22.29
CA PRO A 123 -17.19 -14.87 23.27
C PRO A 123 -17.09 -16.37 23.56
N LEU A 124 -16.87 -17.18 22.51
CA LEU A 124 -16.68 -18.63 22.64
C LEU A 124 -15.42 -18.94 23.46
N ALA A 125 -14.31 -18.28 23.16
CA ALA A 125 -13.05 -18.47 23.88
C ALA A 125 -13.19 -18.07 25.36
N ARG A 126 -13.89 -16.98 25.65
CA ARG A 126 -14.15 -16.51 27.01
C ARG A 126 -15.01 -17.48 27.84
N GLU A 127 -15.99 -18.14 27.22
CA GLU A 127 -16.89 -19.05 27.95
C GLU A 127 -16.16 -20.34 28.41
N VAL A 128 -15.15 -20.76 27.66
CA VAL A 128 -14.38 -21.99 27.96
C VAL A 128 -13.09 -21.74 28.75
N THR A 129 -12.77 -20.47 29.05
CA THR A 129 -11.57 -20.01 29.78
C THR A 129 -11.92 -19.74 31.24
#